data_AF-A0ABD3WKR5-F1
#
_entry.id   AF-A0ABD3WKR5-F1
#
_cell.length_a   1.000
_cell.length_b   1.000
_cell.length_c   1.000
_cell.angle_alpha   90.00
_cell.angle_beta   90.00
_cell.angle_gamma   90.00
#
_symmetry.space_group_name_H-M   'P 1'
#
loop_
_entity.id
_entity.type
_entity.pdbx_description
1 polymer ?
#
loop_
_entity_poly.entity_id
_entity_poly.type
_entity_poly.pdbx_seq_one_letter_code
_entity_poly.pdbx_strand_id
1 'polypeptide(L)'
;MFRSKYWLRGLFLLLISGIVFLFLSLFGSSSNFVSYRSLSFSKTDETVIMDESVAIDLYNSVRVICIILTMEKNLATKTSAVNNTWAKRCNKHYFIMTTDLHTPDIINSEYPDNRSYLMHKIRSAFEFVHDNHMDDIDWVFKADDDTYAIIENLRFLLSHYDAKKPGYIGFIFDKFINNGFMSGGAGYVISRHSLRQLVQSGIRENTCPFLTQNTSTHLGEDRAIAQCLEIHNVPRLKSRDVFGRDTFHPYPVELHFFGGLPGTLFTWCKEPAVEGRNCCSQFAISFHYTNPRSILLMDHLLYKTSVYGRTLPKQIGRLMQVGQNRP
;
A
#
# COMPACT_ATOMS: atom_id res chain seq x y z
N MET A 1 -49.26 42.12 39.63
CA MET A 1 -47.81 41.92 39.87
C MET A 1 -47.28 40.82 38.94
N PHE A 2 -47.25 41.06 37.62
CA PHE A 2 -47.00 40.04 36.58
C PHE A 2 -46.06 40.54 35.47
N ARG A 3 -44.99 41.27 35.83
CA ARG A 3 -44.01 41.81 34.85
C ARG A 3 -42.54 41.47 35.12
N SER A 4 -42.23 40.67 36.14
CA SER A 4 -40.83 40.38 36.53
C SER A 4 -40.26 39.05 35.99
N LYS A 5 -41.10 38.05 35.64
CA LYS A 5 -40.62 36.72 35.24
C LYS A 5 -40.13 36.60 33.78
N TYR A 6 -40.46 37.55 32.91
CA TYR A 6 -40.07 37.49 31.48
C TYR A 6 -38.72 38.14 31.19
N TRP A 7 -38.30 39.12 32.00
CA TRP A 7 -37.01 39.80 31.85
C TRP A 7 -35.83 38.90 32.24
N LEU A 8 -35.98 38.11 33.31
CA LEU A 8 -34.95 37.16 33.77
C LEU A 8 -34.73 36.00 32.78
N ARG A 9 -35.77 35.56 32.07
CA ARG A 9 -35.65 34.53 31.03
C ARG A 9 -34.98 35.06 29.75
N GLY A 10 -35.23 36.31 29.37
CA GLY A 10 -34.57 36.95 28.23
C GLY A 10 -33.08 37.20 28.47
N LEU A 11 -32.71 37.65 29.68
CA LEU A 11 -31.31 37.84 30.08
C LEU A 11 -30.52 36.53 30.16
N PHE A 12 -31.15 35.44 30.62
CA PHE A 12 -30.51 34.13 30.68
C PHE A 12 -30.26 33.51 29.30
N LEU A 13 -31.18 33.72 28.34
CA LEU A 13 -31.02 33.26 26.96
C LEU A 13 -29.95 34.06 26.18
N LEU A 14 -29.83 35.36 26.44
CA LEU A 14 -28.77 36.20 25.86
C LEU A 14 -27.37 35.89 26.43
N LEU A 15 -27.29 35.52 27.73
CA LEU A 15 -26.04 35.05 28.34
C LEU A 15 -25.60 33.69 27.78
N ILE A 16 -26.54 32.75 27.56
CA ILE A 16 -26.22 31.45 26.95
C ILE A 16 -25.83 31.60 25.48
N SER A 17 -26.50 32.45 24.69
CA SER A 17 -26.11 32.67 23.29
C SER A 17 -24.75 33.37 23.18
N GLY A 18 -24.45 34.30 24.07
CA GLY A 18 -23.13 34.96 24.16
C GLY A 18 -22.01 34.01 24.56
N ILE A 19 -22.24 33.09 25.50
CA ILE A 19 -21.27 32.07 25.92
C ILE A 19 -21.06 31.02 24.82
N VAL A 20 -22.10 30.62 24.08
CA VAL A 20 -21.98 29.72 22.93
C VAL A 20 -21.24 30.38 21.77
N PHE A 21 -21.44 31.68 21.52
CA PHE A 21 -20.67 32.44 20.52
C PHE A 21 -19.20 32.63 20.93
N LEU A 22 -18.92 32.85 22.22
CA LEU A 22 -17.56 32.90 22.76
C LEU A 22 -16.87 31.54 22.76
N PHE A 23 -17.61 30.44 23.01
CA PHE A 23 -17.09 29.09 22.83
C PHE A 23 -16.86 28.75 21.35
N LEU A 24 -17.72 29.21 20.44
CA LEU A 24 -17.53 29.01 18.99
C LEU A 24 -16.46 29.93 18.39
N SER A 25 -16.06 31.02 19.06
CA SER A 25 -14.92 31.85 18.64
C SER A 25 -13.60 31.42 19.29
N LEU A 26 -13.64 30.82 20.49
CA LEU A 26 -12.47 30.25 21.17
C LEU A 26 -12.16 28.80 20.75
N PHE A 27 -13.18 28.03 20.34
CA PHE A 27 -13.08 26.67 19.78
C PHE A 27 -13.53 26.58 18.32
N GLY A 28 -13.80 27.72 17.70
CA GLY A 28 -13.91 27.84 16.26
C GLY A 28 -12.63 27.26 15.69
N SER A 29 -12.77 26.11 15.05
CA SER A 29 -11.68 25.31 14.55
C SER A 29 -10.69 26.24 13.87
N SER A 30 -9.55 26.45 14.52
CA SER A 30 -8.32 26.57 13.78
C SER A 30 -8.17 25.24 13.07
N SER A 31 -8.88 25.09 11.95
CA SER A 31 -8.27 24.56 10.75
C SER A 31 -7.06 25.46 10.52
N ASN A 32 -6.00 25.21 11.29
CA ASN A 32 -4.65 25.42 10.85
C ASN A 32 -4.54 24.52 9.63
N PHE A 33 -5.04 25.08 8.52
CA PHE A 33 -4.62 24.79 7.18
C PHE A 33 -3.13 25.09 7.25
N VAL A 34 -2.37 24.14 7.78
CA VAL A 34 -0.94 24.07 7.59
C VAL A 34 -0.86 23.91 6.09
N SER A 35 -0.73 25.07 5.44
CA SER A 35 -0.34 25.19 4.06
C SER A 35 0.75 24.15 3.90
N TYR A 36 0.52 23.19 3.00
CA TYR A 36 1.61 22.45 2.39
C TYR A 36 2.46 23.53 1.70
N ARG A 37 3.23 24.31 2.48
CA ARG A 37 4.53 24.76 2.04
C ARG A 37 5.13 23.47 1.57
N SER A 38 5.26 23.38 0.25
CA SER A 38 6.21 22.50 -0.36
C SER A 38 7.38 22.46 0.61
N LEU A 39 7.54 21.31 1.28
CA LEU A 39 8.88 20.90 1.63
C LEU A 39 9.53 20.91 0.25
N SER A 40 10.11 22.06 -0.13
CA SER A 40 11.05 22.09 -1.22
C SER A 40 11.99 20.99 -0.80
N PHE A 41 11.98 19.89 -1.54
CA PHE A 41 12.90 18.79 -1.34
C PHE A 41 14.28 19.40 -1.60
N SER A 42 14.77 20.16 -0.62
CA SER A 42 16.13 20.62 -0.51
C SER A 42 16.93 19.36 -0.66
N LYS A 43 17.94 19.41 -1.53
CA LYS A 43 18.91 18.35 -1.71
C LYS A 43 19.34 17.90 -0.31
N THR A 44 18.82 16.76 0.14
CA THR A 44 19.09 16.28 1.49
C THR A 44 20.49 15.71 1.47
N ASP A 45 21.25 15.95 2.54
CA ASP A 45 22.56 15.32 2.69
C ASP A 45 22.43 13.79 2.52
N GLU A 46 23.41 13.21 1.84
CA GLU A 46 23.54 11.76 1.73
C GLU A 46 23.74 11.18 3.14
N THR A 47 23.13 10.03 3.40
CA THR A 47 23.24 9.33 4.67
C THR A 47 24.60 8.66 4.76
N VAL A 48 25.57 9.35 5.37
CA VAL A 48 26.99 8.94 5.39
C VAL A 48 27.26 7.70 6.28
N ILE A 49 26.28 7.23 7.08
CA ILE A 49 26.53 6.35 8.22
C ILE A 49 26.00 4.91 8.05
N MET A 50 25.12 4.63 7.07
CA MET A 50 24.51 3.29 6.92
C MET A 50 25.21 2.42 5.87
N ASP A 51 25.51 1.16 6.23
CA ASP A 51 25.98 0.14 5.29
C ASP A 51 24.79 -0.42 4.48
N GLU A 52 24.71 -0.03 3.22
CA GLU A 52 23.64 -0.42 2.29
C GLU A 52 24.05 -1.58 1.35
N SER A 53 25.23 -2.18 1.54
CA SER A 53 25.77 -3.21 0.62
C SER A 53 24.79 -4.35 0.34
N VAL A 54 24.17 -4.91 1.38
CA VAL A 54 23.19 -6.00 1.25
C VAL A 54 21.92 -5.54 0.51
N ALA A 55 21.48 -4.31 0.76
CA ALA A 55 20.32 -3.76 0.07
C ALA A 55 20.60 -3.56 -1.42
N ILE A 56 21.81 -3.09 -1.76
CA ILE A 56 22.29 -2.94 -3.14
C ILE A 56 22.41 -4.30 -3.84
N ASP A 57 22.98 -5.31 -3.17
CA ASP A 57 23.06 -6.67 -3.71
C ASP A 57 21.67 -7.24 -4.00
N LEU A 58 20.71 -7.04 -3.09
CA LEU A 58 19.32 -7.43 -3.29
C LEU A 58 18.67 -6.63 -4.43
N TYR A 59 18.92 -5.33 -4.53
CA TYR A 59 18.41 -4.48 -5.61
C TYR A 59 18.83 -4.98 -6.99
N ASN A 60 20.08 -5.44 -7.12
CA ASN A 60 20.64 -5.97 -8.36
C ASN A 60 20.15 -7.40 -8.69
N SER A 61 19.87 -8.21 -7.67
CA SER A 61 19.51 -9.63 -7.84
C SER A 61 18.00 -9.91 -7.84
N VAL A 62 17.19 -9.01 -7.29
CA VAL A 62 15.72 -9.13 -7.19
C VAL A 62 15.07 -7.89 -7.79
N ARG A 63 14.73 -7.96 -9.08
CA ARG A 63 14.23 -6.81 -9.85
C ARG A 63 12.72 -6.65 -9.67
N VAL A 64 12.31 -5.54 -9.07
CA VAL A 64 10.91 -5.22 -8.75
C VAL A 64 10.46 -4.00 -9.53
N ILE A 65 9.36 -4.14 -10.29
CA ILE A 65 8.61 -3.00 -10.83
C ILE A 65 7.43 -2.71 -9.94
N CYS A 66 7.27 -1.44 -9.56
CA CYS A 66 6.17 -0.97 -8.72
C CYS A 66 5.10 -0.30 -9.58
N ILE A 67 3.87 -0.78 -9.52
CA ILE A 67 2.69 -0.15 -10.14
C ILE A 67 1.89 0.51 -9.03
N ILE A 68 1.74 1.83 -9.11
CA ILE A 68 1.14 2.66 -8.06
C ILE A 68 -0.12 3.31 -8.59
N LEU A 69 -1.25 2.88 -8.05
CA LEU A 69 -2.54 3.43 -8.41
C LEU A 69 -2.73 4.80 -7.74
N THR A 70 -3.03 5.82 -8.55
CA THR A 70 -3.29 7.19 -8.07
C THR A 70 -4.30 7.89 -8.98
N MET A 71 -4.50 9.18 -8.74
CA MET A 71 -5.36 10.07 -9.52
C MET A 71 -4.67 11.40 -9.73
N GLU A 72 -4.99 12.12 -10.79
CA GLU A 72 -4.33 13.40 -11.14
C GLU A 72 -4.37 14.42 -9.98
N LYS A 73 -5.49 14.51 -9.27
CA LYS A 73 -5.64 15.43 -8.12
C LYS A 73 -4.68 15.15 -6.94
N ASN A 74 -4.10 13.96 -6.89
CA ASN A 74 -3.19 13.54 -5.83
C ASN A 74 -1.71 13.78 -6.16
N LEU A 75 -1.39 14.23 -7.39
CA LEU A 75 -0.03 14.43 -7.88
C LEU A 75 0.84 15.25 -6.92
N ALA A 76 0.33 16.42 -6.51
CA ALA A 76 1.08 17.34 -5.65
C ALA A 76 1.14 16.90 -4.16
N THR A 77 0.40 15.87 -3.77
CA THR A 77 0.29 15.43 -2.36
C THR A 77 0.78 14.00 -2.18
N LYS A 78 -0.10 13.01 -2.31
CA LYS A 78 0.20 11.60 -2.10
C LYS A 78 1.23 11.07 -3.08
N THR A 79 1.03 11.33 -4.38
CA THR A 79 1.95 10.84 -5.43
C THR A 79 3.34 11.42 -5.24
N SER A 80 3.44 12.73 -4.93
CA SER A 80 4.72 13.38 -4.61
C SER A 80 5.41 12.76 -3.39
N ALA A 81 4.66 12.46 -2.32
CA ALA A 81 5.23 11.82 -1.13
C ALA A 81 5.75 10.40 -1.43
N VAL A 82 4.99 9.60 -2.17
CA VAL A 82 5.39 8.25 -2.60
C VAL A 82 6.60 8.32 -3.54
N ASN A 83 6.55 9.17 -4.57
CA ASN A 83 7.63 9.32 -5.55
C ASN A 83 8.93 9.77 -4.87
N ASN A 84 8.84 10.65 -3.86
CA ASN A 84 10.03 11.14 -3.20
C ASN A 84 10.58 10.25 -2.08
N THR A 85 9.91 9.14 -1.78
CA THR A 85 10.31 8.19 -0.73
C THR A 85 10.51 6.79 -1.32
N TRP A 86 9.61 5.85 -1.04
CA TRP A 86 9.82 4.43 -1.28
C TRP A 86 9.77 4.01 -2.75
N ALA A 87 9.08 4.75 -3.63
CA ALA A 87 8.98 4.38 -5.03
C ALA A 87 10.36 4.41 -5.74
N LYS A 88 11.23 5.35 -5.37
CA LYS A 88 12.62 5.45 -5.87
C LYS A 88 13.47 4.22 -5.58
N ARG A 89 13.07 3.40 -4.61
CA ARG A 89 13.79 2.17 -4.24
C ARG A 89 13.35 0.97 -5.07
N CYS A 90 12.31 1.09 -5.89
CA CYS A 90 11.96 0.10 -6.91
C CYS A 90 12.98 0.14 -8.07
N ASN A 91 13.09 -0.94 -8.86
CA ASN A 91 13.96 -0.90 -10.04
C ASN A 91 13.37 0.01 -11.12
N LYS A 92 12.04 -0.02 -11.26
CA LYS A 92 11.22 0.96 -11.98
C LYS A 92 9.92 1.16 -11.21
N HIS A 93 9.30 2.32 -11.34
CA HIS A 93 7.96 2.56 -10.83
C HIS A 93 7.11 3.32 -11.84
N TYR A 94 5.82 3.01 -11.85
CA TYR A 94 4.84 3.63 -12.73
C TYR A 94 3.62 4.03 -11.91
N PHE A 95 3.19 5.27 -12.08
CA PHE A 95 1.91 5.75 -11.58
C PHE A 95 0.84 5.53 -12.63
N ILE A 96 -0.28 4.92 -12.25
CA ILE A 96 -1.42 4.76 -13.15
C ILE A 96 -2.59 5.65 -12.74
N MET A 97 -2.97 6.55 -13.64
CA MET A 97 -4.03 7.54 -13.44
C MET A 97 -4.72 7.92 -14.75
N THR A 98 -5.91 8.50 -14.67
CA THR A 98 -6.54 9.18 -15.81
C THR A 98 -5.96 10.59 -15.88
N THR A 99 -5.18 10.90 -16.92
CA THR A 99 -4.56 12.21 -17.10
C THR A 99 -4.12 12.44 -18.54
N ASP A 100 -3.99 13.71 -18.94
CA ASP A 100 -3.40 14.15 -20.21
C ASP A 100 -1.89 14.41 -20.08
N LEU A 101 -1.31 14.24 -18.89
CA LEU A 101 0.13 14.36 -18.68
C LEU A 101 0.89 13.23 -19.38
N HIS A 102 1.99 13.56 -20.03
CA HIS A 102 2.86 12.59 -20.69
C HIS A 102 4.25 12.62 -20.07
N THR A 103 4.47 11.79 -19.05
CA THR A 103 5.79 11.59 -18.43
C THR A 103 6.18 10.11 -18.46
N PRO A 104 7.48 9.76 -18.49
CA PRO A 104 7.91 8.36 -18.64
C PRO A 104 7.47 7.42 -17.51
N ASP A 105 7.15 7.96 -16.34
CA ASP A 105 6.74 7.25 -15.13
C ASP A 105 5.22 7.22 -14.94
N ILE A 106 4.43 7.70 -15.90
CA ILE A 106 2.96 7.66 -15.84
C ILE A 106 2.41 6.77 -16.95
N ILE A 107 1.54 5.83 -16.57
CA ILE A 107 0.69 5.06 -17.47
C ILE A 107 -0.68 5.74 -17.50
N ASN A 108 -1.02 6.35 -18.63
CA ASN A 108 -2.31 7.02 -18.80
C ASN A 108 -3.41 5.98 -19.00
N SER A 109 -4.41 6.01 -18.14
CA SER A 109 -5.59 5.16 -18.22
C SER A 109 -6.73 5.90 -18.91
N GLU A 110 -7.36 5.25 -19.89
CA GLU A 110 -8.60 5.73 -20.51
C GLU A 110 -9.83 5.54 -19.60
N TYR A 111 -9.72 4.70 -18.57
CA TYR A 111 -10.78 4.45 -17.62
C TYR A 111 -10.81 5.50 -16.52
N PRO A 112 -12.00 5.94 -16.04
CA PRO A 112 -12.12 6.97 -15.01
C PRO A 112 -11.48 6.61 -13.66
N ASP A 113 -10.98 7.64 -12.96
CA ASP A 113 -10.43 7.58 -11.61
C ASP A 113 -11.51 7.35 -10.53
N ASN A 114 -12.08 6.14 -10.48
CA ASN A 114 -12.96 5.72 -9.40
C ASN A 114 -12.85 4.21 -9.12
N ARG A 115 -13.44 3.79 -7.99
CA ARG A 115 -13.32 2.41 -7.49
C ARG A 115 -13.86 1.35 -8.45
N SER A 116 -14.81 1.70 -9.32
CA SER A 116 -15.48 0.77 -10.22
C SER A 116 -14.63 0.37 -11.43
N TYR A 117 -13.53 1.09 -11.69
CA TYR A 117 -12.64 0.86 -12.84
C TYR A 117 -11.21 0.49 -12.45
N LEU A 118 -10.95 0.25 -11.16
CA LEU A 118 -9.59 -0.09 -10.70
C LEU A 118 -9.05 -1.34 -11.36
N MET A 119 -9.91 -2.33 -11.58
CA MET A 119 -9.56 -3.57 -12.28
C MET A 119 -9.04 -3.28 -13.69
N HIS A 120 -9.73 -2.42 -14.45
CA HIS A 120 -9.34 -2.06 -15.81
C HIS A 120 -8.02 -1.30 -15.84
N LYS A 121 -7.81 -0.38 -14.89
CA LYS A 121 -6.54 0.32 -14.71
C LYS A 121 -5.40 -0.68 -14.48
N ILE A 122 -5.55 -1.53 -13.46
CA ILE A 122 -4.51 -2.51 -13.12
C ILE A 122 -4.27 -3.50 -14.26
N ARG A 123 -5.31 -3.92 -14.98
CA ARG A 123 -5.18 -4.71 -16.21
C ARG A 123 -4.27 -4.02 -17.23
N SER A 124 -4.56 -2.77 -17.58
CA SER A 124 -3.74 -2.00 -18.53
C SER A 124 -2.30 -1.82 -18.06
N ALA A 125 -2.08 -1.63 -16.75
CA ALA A 125 -0.73 -1.54 -16.19
C ALA A 125 0.03 -2.88 -16.28
N PHE A 126 -0.65 -4.01 -16.05
CA PHE A 126 -0.03 -5.33 -16.20
C PHE A 126 0.25 -5.67 -17.66
N GLU A 127 -0.63 -5.32 -18.59
CA GLU A 127 -0.36 -5.44 -20.04
C GLU A 127 0.87 -4.62 -20.44
N PHE A 128 0.95 -3.37 -19.98
CA PHE A 128 2.11 -2.51 -20.22
C PHE A 128 3.41 -3.12 -19.68
N VAL A 129 3.42 -3.60 -18.44
CA VAL A 129 4.64 -4.22 -17.87
C VAL A 129 4.99 -5.52 -18.59
N HIS A 130 4.00 -6.32 -18.97
CA HIS A 130 4.21 -7.53 -19.76
C HIS A 130 4.84 -7.21 -21.13
N ASP A 131 4.39 -6.18 -21.81
CA ASP A 131 4.87 -5.88 -23.16
C ASP A 131 6.23 -5.21 -23.19
N ASN A 132 6.60 -4.49 -22.12
CA ASN A 132 7.81 -3.67 -22.09
C ASN A 132 8.91 -4.21 -21.18
N HIS A 133 8.61 -5.09 -20.22
CA HIS A 133 9.53 -5.40 -19.12
C HIS A 133 9.73 -6.89 -18.79
N MET A 134 9.22 -7.83 -19.59
CA MET A 134 9.32 -9.26 -19.25
C MET A 134 10.75 -9.80 -19.15
N ASP A 135 11.71 -9.16 -19.81
CA ASP A 135 13.12 -9.54 -19.77
C ASP A 135 13.89 -8.88 -18.62
N ASP A 136 13.46 -7.70 -18.17
CA ASP A 136 14.14 -6.90 -17.15
C ASP A 136 13.45 -6.89 -15.77
N ILE A 137 12.40 -7.71 -15.58
CA ILE A 137 11.66 -7.87 -14.31
C ILE A 137 11.74 -9.28 -13.71
N ASP A 138 11.65 -9.36 -12.38
CA ASP A 138 11.37 -10.61 -11.66
C ASP A 138 10.00 -10.57 -10.96
N TRP A 139 9.63 -9.44 -10.37
CA TRP A 139 8.38 -9.28 -9.61
C TRP A 139 7.68 -7.96 -9.91
N VAL A 140 6.35 -7.99 -9.99
CA VAL A 140 5.52 -6.76 -10.02
C VAL A 140 4.90 -6.57 -8.64
N PHE A 141 5.12 -5.40 -8.04
CA PHE A 141 4.46 -4.98 -6.81
C PHE A 141 3.39 -3.93 -7.11
N LYS A 142 2.12 -4.25 -6.85
CA LYS A 142 1.00 -3.31 -6.94
C LYS A 142 0.80 -2.65 -5.58
N ALA A 143 0.67 -1.32 -5.55
CA ALA A 143 0.32 -0.56 -4.35
C ALA A 143 -0.60 0.63 -4.68
N ASP A 144 -1.14 1.26 -3.64
CA ASP A 144 -1.94 2.49 -3.73
C ASP A 144 -1.12 3.73 -3.30
N ASP A 145 -1.56 4.92 -3.68
CA ASP A 145 -0.90 6.18 -3.33
C ASP A 145 -0.93 6.57 -1.84
N ASP A 146 -1.66 5.82 -1.01
CA ASP A 146 -1.65 5.88 0.45
C ASP A 146 -1.09 4.60 1.08
N THR A 147 -0.17 3.94 0.38
CA THR A 147 0.65 2.85 0.92
C THR A 147 2.07 3.34 1.19
N TYR A 148 2.64 3.01 2.35
CA TYR A 148 4.08 3.08 2.55
C TYR A 148 4.67 1.69 2.43
N ALA A 149 5.76 1.53 1.68
CA ALA A 149 6.44 0.24 1.50
C ALA A 149 7.95 0.31 1.79
N ILE A 150 8.50 -0.77 2.35
CA ILE A 150 9.92 -0.98 2.60
C ILE A 150 10.42 -2.00 1.56
N ILE A 151 10.92 -1.51 0.43
CA ILE A 151 11.21 -2.34 -0.76
C ILE A 151 12.37 -3.30 -0.50
N GLU A 152 13.30 -2.95 0.38
CA GLU A 152 14.40 -3.80 0.83
C GLU A 152 13.88 -5.03 1.59
N ASN A 153 12.90 -4.84 2.48
CA ASN A 153 12.24 -5.95 3.18
C ASN A 153 11.43 -6.81 2.19
N LEU A 154 10.81 -6.18 1.19
CA LEU A 154 10.15 -6.90 0.11
C LEU A 154 11.14 -7.77 -0.66
N ARG A 155 12.29 -7.22 -1.10
CA ARG A 155 13.33 -7.99 -1.79
C ARG A 155 13.89 -9.11 -0.94
N PHE A 156 14.07 -8.88 0.36
CA PHE A 156 14.48 -9.91 1.28
C PHE A 156 13.46 -11.06 1.33
N LEU A 157 12.15 -10.79 1.37
CA LEU A 157 11.14 -11.85 1.26
C LEU A 157 11.22 -12.56 -0.11
N LEU A 158 11.30 -11.79 -1.20
CA LEU A 158 11.26 -12.32 -2.57
C LEU A 158 12.51 -13.11 -2.98
N SER A 159 13.68 -12.83 -2.39
CA SER A 159 14.92 -13.57 -2.68
C SER A 159 14.84 -15.05 -2.32
N HIS A 160 13.84 -15.43 -1.53
CA HIS A 160 13.57 -16.80 -1.13
C HIS A 160 12.63 -17.55 -2.09
N TYR A 161 12.14 -16.89 -3.14
CA TYR A 161 11.24 -17.46 -4.14
C TYR A 161 11.83 -17.31 -5.55
N ASP A 162 11.46 -18.23 -6.44
CA ASP A 162 11.87 -18.19 -7.84
C ASP A 162 10.79 -17.50 -8.69
N ALA A 163 11.10 -16.29 -9.19
CA ALA A 163 10.23 -15.50 -10.06
C ALA A 163 9.84 -16.19 -11.39
N LYS A 164 10.57 -17.23 -11.80
CA LYS A 164 10.24 -18.05 -12.99
C LYS A 164 9.15 -19.08 -12.71
N LYS A 165 8.80 -19.30 -11.44
CA LYS A 165 7.69 -20.15 -11.01
C LYS A 165 6.47 -19.28 -10.69
N PRO A 166 5.25 -19.81 -10.86
CA PRO A 166 4.04 -19.07 -10.52
C PRO A 166 4.00 -18.76 -9.02
N GLY A 167 3.55 -17.56 -8.68
CA GLY A 167 3.52 -17.08 -7.30
C GLY A 167 2.79 -15.76 -7.15
N TYR A 168 1.99 -15.67 -6.08
CA TYR A 168 1.19 -14.51 -5.69
C TYR A 168 1.33 -14.28 -4.18
N ILE A 169 1.71 -13.07 -3.76
CA ILE A 169 2.10 -12.76 -2.37
C ILE A 169 1.42 -11.48 -1.87
N GLY A 170 1.01 -11.43 -0.60
CA GLY A 170 0.49 -10.23 0.03
C GLY A 170 -0.08 -10.50 1.42
N PHE A 171 -0.95 -9.60 1.91
CA PHE A 171 -1.81 -9.86 3.07
C PHE A 171 -3.07 -10.56 2.63
N ILE A 172 -3.43 -11.67 3.26
CA ILE A 172 -4.49 -12.53 2.76
C ILE A 172 -5.85 -12.32 3.41
N PHE A 173 -6.88 -12.21 2.57
CA PHE A 173 -8.28 -12.38 2.95
C PHE A 173 -8.79 -13.73 2.45
N ASP A 174 -9.08 -14.65 3.37
CA ASP A 174 -9.64 -15.98 3.11
C ASP A 174 -11.18 -15.97 3.01
N LYS A 175 -11.72 -15.02 2.24
CA LYS A 175 -13.16 -14.93 1.93
C LYS A 175 -13.40 -14.67 0.45
N PHE A 176 -14.65 -14.89 0.03
CA PHE A 176 -15.20 -14.65 -1.32
C PHE A 176 -14.64 -15.52 -2.45
N ILE A 177 -13.39 -15.98 -2.35
CA ILE A 177 -12.69 -16.82 -3.32
C ILE A 177 -12.14 -18.05 -2.57
N ASN A 178 -12.07 -19.22 -3.21
CA ASN A 178 -11.67 -20.47 -2.55
C ASN A 178 -10.26 -20.38 -1.97
N ASN A 179 -9.32 -19.85 -2.75
CA ASN A 179 -7.97 -19.53 -2.29
C ASN A 179 -7.86 -18.13 -1.68
N GLY A 180 -8.95 -17.40 -1.45
CA GLY A 180 -8.89 -16.03 -0.98
C GLY A 180 -8.21 -15.07 -1.96
N PHE A 181 -7.92 -13.85 -1.51
CA PHE A 181 -7.30 -12.80 -2.30
C PHE A 181 -6.36 -11.95 -1.45
N MET A 182 -5.38 -11.30 -2.06
CA MET A 182 -4.50 -10.40 -1.33
C MET A 182 -5.14 -9.02 -1.23
N SER A 183 -4.99 -8.33 -0.10
CA SER A 183 -5.46 -6.96 0.07
C SER A 183 -4.86 -6.03 -0.99
N GLY A 184 -5.72 -5.42 -1.81
CA GLY A 184 -5.27 -4.45 -2.81
C GLY A 184 -4.56 -3.23 -2.20
N GLY A 185 -5.03 -2.78 -1.03
CA GLY A 185 -4.50 -1.60 -0.33
C GLY A 185 -3.19 -1.87 0.40
N ALA A 186 -3.04 -3.03 1.05
CA ALA A 186 -1.74 -3.43 1.60
C ALA A 186 -0.67 -3.60 0.49
N GLY A 187 -1.13 -3.75 -0.75
CA GLY A 187 -0.31 -4.10 -1.89
C GLY A 187 -0.07 -5.61 -1.96
N TYR A 188 0.22 -6.06 -3.18
CA TYR A 188 0.47 -7.46 -3.47
C TYR A 188 1.51 -7.60 -4.58
N VAL A 189 2.10 -8.79 -4.66
CA VAL A 189 3.21 -9.09 -5.56
C VAL A 189 2.85 -10.28 -6.42
N ILE A 190 3.10 -10.18 -7.73
CA ILE A 190 3.02 -11.30 -8.66
C ILE A 190 4.39 -11.59 -9.27
N SER A 191 4.71 -12.87 -9.41
CA SER A 191 5.93 -13.31 -10.10
C SER A 191 5.85 -12.97 -11.59
N ARG A 192 7.02 -12.86 -12.25
CA ARG A 192 7.11 -12.74 -13.72
C ARG A 192 6.33 -13.85 -14.42
N HIS A 193 6.41 -15.09 -13.93
CA HIS A 193 5.64 -16.19 -14.51
C HIS A 193 4.12 -15.95 -14.42
N SER A 194 3.63 -15.53 -13.24
CA SER A 194 2.21 -15.25 -13.03
C SER A 194 1.72 -14.05 -13.83
N LEU A 195 2.53 -13.00 -13.99
CA LEU A 195 2.21 -11.89 -14.88
C LEU A 195 2.01 -12.37 -16.32
N ARG A 196 2.90 -13.24 -16.82
CA ARG A 196 2.77 -13.84 -18.15
C ARG A 196 1.46 -14.60 -18.30
N GLN A 197 1.14 -15.47 -17.35
CA GLN A 197 -0.11 -16.24 -17.40
C GLN A 197 -1.36 -15.33 -17.34
N LEU A 198 -1.33 -14.33 -16.45
CA LEU A 198 -2.43 -13.37 -16.29
C LEU A 198 -2.69 -12.60 -17.60
N VAL A 199 -1.65 -12.10 -18.26
CA VAL A 199 -1.79 -11.31 -19.49
C VAL A 199 -2.06 -12.19 -20.71
N GLN A 200 -1.27 -13.23 -20.94
CA GLN A 200 -1.39 -14.04 -22.15
C GLN A 200 -2.65 -14.91 -22.12
N SER A 201 -2.82 -15.71 -21.07
CA SER A 201 -3.97 -16.62 -20.99
C SER A 201 -5.20 -15.92 -20.42
N GLY A 202 -5.04 -15.23 -19.29
CA GLY A 202 -6.16 -14.56 -18.60
C GLY A 202 -6.86 -13.51 -19.47
N ILE A 203 -6.07 -12.55 -19.98
CA ILE A 203 -6.57 -11.36 -20.67
C ILE A 203 -6.68 -11.59 -22.19
N ARG A 204 -5.60 -11.99 -22.88
CA ARG A 204 -5.58 -12.07 -24.36
C ARG A 204 -6.33 -13.28 -24.91
N GLU A 205 -6.12 -14.45 -24.34
CA GLU A 205 -6.92 -15.65 -24.67
C GLU A 205 -8.31 -15.63 -24.00
N ASN A 206 -8.58 -14.61 -23.18
CA ASN A 206 -9.88 -14.32 -22.60
C ASN A 206 -10.45 -15.46 -21.74
N THR A 207 -9.59 -16.22 -21.05
CA THR A 207 -10.03 -17.22 -20.06
C THR A 207 -10.60 -16.56 -18.80
N CYS A 208 -10.27 -15.29 -18.55
CA CYS A 208 -10.80 -14.46 -17.46
C CYS A 208 -11.65 -13.32 -18.02
N PRO A 209 -12.84 -13.60 -18.59
CA PRO A 209 -13.64 -12.59 -19.30
C PRO A 209 -14.12 -11.44 -18.41
N PHE A 210 -14.19 -11.63 -17.10
CA PHE A 210 -14.51 -10.56 -16.16
C PHE A 210 -13.42 -9.48 -16.11
N LEU A 211 -12.16 -9.78 -16.47
CA LEU A 211 -11.09 -8.78 -16.60
C LEU A 211 -11.22 -7.97 -17.89
N THR A 212 -11.81 -8.53 -18.95
CA THR A 212 -11.86 -7.92 -20.29
C THR A 212 -13.16 -7.15 -20.57
N GLN A 213 -14.21 -7.40 -19.77
CA GLN A 213 -15.45 -6.65 -19.83
C GLN A 213 -15.20 -5.14 -19.66
N ASN A 214 -15.72 -4.32 -20.58
CA ASN A 214 -15.56 -2.86 -20.54
C ASN A 214 -16.57 -2.14 -19.62
N THR A 215 -17.48 -2.89 -19.00
CA THR A 215 -18.41 -2.36 -18.00
C THR A 215 -17.82 -2.43 -16.61
N SER A 216 -18.18 -1.49 -15.74
CA SER A 216 -17.81 -1.56 -14.34
C SER A 216 -18.30 -2.88 -13.73
N THR A 217 -17.39 -3.59 -13.05
CA THR A 217 -17.72 -4.81 -12.33
C THR A 217 -17.97 -4.47 -10.86
N HIS A 218 -18.92 -5.13 -10.21
CA HIS A 218 -19.02 -5.10 -8.75
C HIS A 218 -17.87 -5.85 -8.06
N LEU A 219 -17.04 -6.58 -8.84
CA LEU A 219 -15.85 -7.25 -8.37
C LEU A 219 -14.75 -6.22 -8.09
N GLY A 220 -14.14 -6.32 -6.90
CA GLY A 220 -13.01 -5.47 -6.55
C GLY A 220 -11.79 -5.91 -7.36
N GLU A 221 -10.90 -4.98 -7.68
CA GLU A 221 -9.69 -5.24 -8.47
C GLU A 221 -8.87 -6.41 -7.90
N ASP A 222 -8.58 -6.37 -6.60
CA ASP A 222 -7.85 -7.41 -5.90
C ASP A 222 -8.50 -8.81 -6.01
N ARG A 223 -9.83 -8.88 -5.87
CA ARG A 223 -10.60 -10.11 -6.06
C ARG A 223 -10.57 -10.59 -7.51
N ALA A 224 -10.67 -9.68 -8.47
CA ALA A 224 -10.65 -10.02 -9.89
C ALA A 224 -9.28 -10.61 -10.29
N ILE A 225 -8.18 -9.98 -9.88
CA ILE A 225 -6.84 -10.49 -10.12
C ILE A 225 -6.66 -11.85 -9.45
N ALA A 226 -7.04 -12.00 -8.17
CA ALA A 226 -6.94 -13.27 -7.45
C ALA A 226 -7.76 -14.39 -8.10
N GLN A 227 -8.98 -14.10 -8.56
CA GLN A 227 -9.83 -15.07 -9.24
C GLN A 227 -9.20 -15.55 -10.55
N CYS A 228 -8.59 -14.65 -11.34
CA CYS A 228 -7.93 -15.06 -12.57
C CYS A 228 -6.67 -15.90 -12.30
N LEU A 229 -5.88 -15.50 -11.29
CA LEU A 229 -4.72 -16.28 -10.85
C LEU A 229 -5.12 -17.69 -10.35
N GLU A 230 -6.26 -17.81 -9.66
CA GLU A 230 -6.83 -19.10 -9.23
C GLU A 230 -7.22 -19.98 -10.43
N ILE A 231 -7.88 -19.43 -11.46
CA ILE A 231 -8.21 -20.14 -12.71
C ILE A 231 -6.96 -20.73 -13.37
N HIS A 232 -5.83 -20.03 -13.27
CA HIS A 232 -4.53 -20.47 -13.81
C HIS A 232 -3.66 -21.24 -12.81
N ASN A 233 -4.22 -21.70 -11.68
CA ASN A 233 -3.54 -22.48 -10.65
C ASN A 233 -2.26 -21.81 -10.11
N VAL A 234 -2.23 -20.48 -10.05
CA VAL A 234 -1.12 -19.74 -9.46
C VAL A 234 -1.19 -19.89 -7.93
N PRO A 235 -0.13 -20.42 -7.27
CA PRO A 235 -0.15 -20.62 -5.85
C PRO A 235 0.07 -19.32 -5.09
N ARG A 236 -0.53 -19.25 -3.90
CA ARG A 236 -0.22 -18.23 -2.90
C ARG A 236 1.10 -18.58 -2.21
N LEU A 237 2.00 -17.62 -2.10
CA LEU A 237 3.25 -17.79 -1.38
C LEU A 237 3.15 -17.19 0.03
N LYS A 238 3.94 -17.73 0.96
CA LYS A 238 3.93 -17.30 2.36
C LYS A 238 4.71 -16.00 2.53
N SER A 239 4.11 -15.03 3.22
CA SER A 239 4.72 -13.72 3.51
C SER A 239 5.03 -13.51 4.99
N ARG A 240 4.42 -14.29 5.88
CA ARG A 240 4.58 -14.18 7.33
C ARG A 240 5.97 -14.59 7.80
N ASP A 241 6.37 -13.98 8.91
CA ASP A 241 7.61 -14.30 9.58
C ASP A 241 7.48 -15.58 10.43
N VAL A 242 8.58 -16.08 11.00
CA VAL A 242 8.58 -17.31 11.81
C VAL A 242 7.75 -17.26 13.08
N PHE A 243 7.37 -16.07 13.54
CA PHE A 243 6.46 -15.89 14.65
C PHE A 243 4.99 -15.78 14.20
N GLY A 244 4.73 -15.92 12.90
CA GLY A 244 3.39 -15.80 12.31
C GLY A 244 2.93 -14.35 12.14
N ARG A 245 3.84 -13.37 12.23
CA ARG A 245 3.48 -11.96 12.10
C ARG A 245 3.39 -11.54 10.64
N ASP A 246 2.44 -10.67 10.35
CA ASP A 246 2.20 -10.17 9.00
C ASP A 246 3.34 -9.25 8.54
N THR A 247 3.59 -9.25 7.23
CA THR A 247 4.54 -8.34 6.58
C THR A 247 3.83 -7.29 5.74
N PHE A 248 2.67 -7.61 5.17
CA PHE A 248 1.80 -6.67 4.48
C PHE A 248 0.65 -6.28 5.41
N HIS A 249 0.30 -4.99 5.51
CA HIS A 249 -0.67 -4.52 6.49
C HIS A 249 -1.77 -3.68 5.82
N PRO A 250 -3.06 -4.10 5.87
CA PRO A 250 -4.16 -3.42 5.18
C PRO A 250 -4.69 -2.18 5.91
N TYR A 251 -4.00 -1.73 6.97
CA TYR A 251 -4.39 -0.59 7.81
C TYR A 251 -3.15 0.20 8.26
N PRO A 252 -3.33 1.44 8.78
CA PRO A 252 -2.22 2.25 9.28
C PRO A 252 -1.45 1.52 10.37
N VAL A 253 -0.14 1.76 10.45
CA VAL A 253 0.74 1.17 11.47
C VAL A 253 0.22 1.43 12.90
N GLU A 254 -0.42 2.56 13.13
CA GLU A 254 -1.00 2.95 14.41
C GLU A 254 -2.11 1.99 14.86
N LEU A 255 -2.98 1.54 13.95
CA LEU A 255 -4.06 0.61 14.31
C LEU A 255 -3.52 -0.80 14.58
N HIS A 256 -2.50 -1.24 13.84
CA HIS A 256 -1.85 -2.52 14.14
C HIS A 256 -1.12 -2.48 15.49
N PHE A 257 -0.46 -1.37 15.81
CA PHE A 257 0.36 -1.25 17.01
C PHE A 257 -0.42 -0.90 18.28
N PHE A 258 -1.35 0.08 18.21
CA PHE A 258 -2.15 0.53 19.36
C PHE A 258 -3.48 -0.23 19.50
N GLY A 259 -3.84 -1.03 18.50
CA GLY A 259 -5.13 -1.70 18.40
C GLY A 259 -6.20 -0.82 17.76
N GLY A 260 -7.36 -1.42 17.49
CA GLY A 260 -8.49 -0.75 16.83
C GLY A 260 -8.65 -1.13 15.36
N LEU A 261 -8.07 -2.26 14.94
CA LEU A 261 -8.37 -2.87 13.66
C LEU A 261 -9.87 -3.22 13.59
N PRO A 262 -10.51 -3.01 12.44
CA PRO A 262 -11.94 -3.24 12.33
C PRO A 262 -12.27 -4.74 12.47
N GLY A 263 -13.38 -5.04 13.15
CA GLY A 263 -13.88 -6.40 13.36
C GLY A 263 -13.98 -7.23 12.07
N THR A 264 -14.24 -6.58 10.94
CA THR A 264 -14.29 -7.22 9.61
C THR A 264 -12.99 -7.92 9.23
N LEU A 265 -11.83 -7.36 9.59
CA LEU A 265 -10.52 -7.96 9.31
C LEU A 265 -10.43 -9.36 9.91
N PHE A 266 -10.81 -9.50 11.18
CA PHE A 266 -10.81 -10.79 11.89
C PHE A 266 -11.78 -11.80 11.29
N THR A 267 -12.90 -11.35 10.71
CA THR A 267 -13.87 -12.24 10.06
C THR A 267 -13.49 -12.66 8.64
N TRP A 268 -12.52 -11.99 8.02
CA TRP A 268 -12.11 -12.22 6.64
C TRP A 268 -10.80 -13.00 6.53
N CYS A 269 -10.11 -13.24 7.65
CA CYS A 269 -8.84 -13.98 7.69
C CYS A 269 -9.04 -15.29 8.46
N LYS A 270 -8.50 -16.41 7.95
CA LYS A 270 -8.48 -17.67 8.73
C LYS A 270 -7.51 -17.59 9.90
N GLU A 271 -6.39 -16.92 9.68
CA GLU A 271 -5.38 -16.60 10.68
C GLU A 271 -5.43 -15.09 10.93
N PRO A 272 -6.07 -14.65 12.02
CA PRO A 272 -6.35 -13.23 12.26
C PRO A 272 -5.08 -12.43 12.47
N ALA A 273 -5.12 -11.15 12.04
CA ALA A 273 -4.07 -10.19 12.32
C ALA A 273 -3.89 -10.04 13.84
N VAL A 274 -2.64 -9.92 14.27
CA VAL A 274 -2.29 -9.69 15.67
C VAL A 274 -2.20 -8.19 15.90
N GLU A 275 -2.82 -7.69 16.96
CA GLU A 275 -2.67 -6.31 17.40
C GLU A 275 -1.59 -6.18 18.48
N GLY A 276 -1.09 -4.97 18.70
CA GLY A 276 -0.16 -4.64 19.76
C GLY A 276 1.30 -4.66 19.33
N ARG A 277 2.22 -4.65 20.31
CA ARG A 277 3.67 -4.57 20.06
C ARG A 277 4.25 -5.71 19.23
N ASN A 278 3.52 -6.82 19.11
CA ASN A 278 3.92 -8.00 18.35
C ASN A 278 3.11 -8.17 17.06
N CYS A 279 2.34 -7.17 16.63
CA CYS A 279 1.51 -7.23 15.41
C CYS A 279 2.30 -7.62 14.17
N CYS A 280 3.47 -7.02 14.07
CA CYS A 280 4.08 -6.75 12.80
C CYS A 280 5.46 -7.40 12.77
N SER A 281 5.77 -8.02 11.63
CA SER A 281 7.11 -8.55 11.39
C SER A 281 8.17 -7.46 11.58
N GLN A 282 9.36 -7.85 12.06
CA GLN A 282 10.52 -6.95 12.05
C GLN A 282 10.95 -6.58 10.61
N PHE A 283 10.56 -7.41 9.63
CA PHE A 283 10.68 -7.15 8.20
C PHE A 283 9.32 -6.80 7.59
N ALA A 284 8.56 -5.92 8.26
CA ALA A 284 7.33 -5.37 7.69
C ALA A 284 7.61 -4.77 6.30
N ILE A 285 6.73 -5.04 5.35
CA ILE A 285 6.83 -4.65 3.95
C ILE A 285 5.96 -3.45 3.66
N SER A 286 4.71 -3.41 4.13
CA SER A 286 3.81 -2.33 3.75
C SER A 286 2.74 -2.01 4.79
N PHE A 287 2.26 -0.76 4.77
CA PHE A 287 1.14 -0.26 5.58
C PHE A 287 0.22 0.62 4.72
N HIS A 288 -1.06 0.27 4.67
CA HIS A 288 -2.08 1.00 3.92
C HIS A 288 -2.72 2.15 4.73
N TYR A 289 -3.50 3.00 4.06
CA TYR A 289 -4.11 4.21 4.63
C TYR A 289 -3.10 5.17 5.28
N THR A 290 -1.87 5.19 4.77
CA THR A 290 -0.80 6.05 5.24
C THR A 290 -0.86 7.39 4.51
N ASN A 291 -1.16 8.47 5.24
CA ASN A 291 -1.23 9.80 4.67
C ASN A 291 0.18 10.34 4.29
N PRO A 292 0.30 11.40 3.46
CA PRO A 292 1.59 11.93 3.01
C PRO A 292 2.56 12.31 4.14
N ARG A 293 2.07 12.83 5.26
CA ARG A 293 2.92 13.19 6.41
C ARG A 293 3.49 11.95 7.08
N SER A 294 2.67 10.91 7.26
CA SER A 294 3.11 9.63 7.80
C SER A 294 4.09 8.93 6.86
N ILE A 295 3.88 8.96 5.54
CA ILE A 295 4.84 8.45 4.54
C ILE A 295 6.23 9.10 4.72
N LEU A 296 6.27 10.44 4.77
CA LEU A 296 7.52 11.17 4.94
C LEU A 296 8.17 10.93 6.31
N LEU A 297 7.36 10.83 7.38
CA LEU A 297 7.85 10.54 8.73
C LEU A 297 8.46 9.14 8.82
N MET A 298 7.77 8.13 8.30
CA MET A 298 8.28 6.75 8.27
C MET A 298 9.59 6.68 7.48
N ASP A 299 9.67 7.36 6.34
CA ASP A 299 10.90 7.43 5.53
C ASP A 299 12.06 8.07 6.30
N HIS A 300 11.80 9.18 6.99
CA HIS A 300 12.80 9.83 7.82
C HIS A 300 13.31 8.92 8.96
N LEU A 301 12.39 8.24 9.65
CA LEU A 301 12.75 7.37 10.76
C LEU A 301 13.51 6.12 10.30
N LEU A 302 13.21 5.59 9.12
CA LEU A 302 13.85 4.38 8.60
C LEU A 302 15.18 4.66 7.90
N TYR A 303 15.27 5.77 7.15
CA TYR A 303 16.41 6.01 6.25
C TYR A 303 17.26 7.20 6.67
N LYS A 304 16.78 8.12 7.50
CA LYS A 304 17.55 9.29 7.95
C LYS A 304 17.92 9.26 9.44
N THR A 305 17.42 8.28 10.18
CA THR A 305 17.68 8.12 11.61
C THR A 305 18.44 6.84 11.86
N SER A 306 19.61 6.94 12.50
CA SER A 306 20.39 5.77 12.92
C SER A 306 20.37 5.62 14.43
N VAL A 307 20.29 4.38 14.92
CA VAL A 307 20.46 4.07 16.34
C VAL A 307 21.86 3.48 16.55
N TYR A 308 22.71 4.23 17.24
CA TYR A 308 24.10 3.82 17.48
C TYR A 308 24.17 2.44 18.16
N GLY A 309 25.02 1.54 17.64
CA GLY A 309 25.20 0.19 18.16
C GLY A 309 24.15 -0.85 17.70
N ARG A 310 23.16 -0.49 16.88
CA ARG A 310 22.23 -1.45 16.27
C ARG A 310 22.70 -1.86 14.88
N THR A 311 23.03 -3.14 14.72
CA THR A 311 23.33 -3.77 13.42
C THR A 311 22.49 -5.03 13.26
N LEU A 312 21.96 -5.26 12.06
CA LEU A 312 21.34 -6.55 11.76
C LEU A 312 22.42 -7.63 11.58
N PRO A 313 22.23 -8.85 12.10
CA PRO A 313 23.17 -9.94 11.85
C PRO A 313 23.28 -10.24 10.35
N LYS A 314 24.48 -10.59 9.85
CA LYS A 314 24.68 -10.93 8.43
C LYS A 314 23.92 -12.18 7.96
N GLN A 315 23.50 -13.05 8.89
CA GLN A 315 22.70 -14.25 8.59
C GLN A 315 21.37 -14.18 9.32
N ILE A 316 20.32 -13.79 8.59
CA ILE A 316 18.95 -13.66 9.11
C ILE A 316 18.01 -14.76 8.55
N GLY A 317 18.56 -15.70 7.78
CA GLY A 317 17.82 -16.65 6.91
C GLY A 317 16.81 -17.60 7.58
N ARG A 318 16.53 -17.44 8.88
CA ARG A 318 15.49 -18.15 9.61
C ARG A 318 14.34 -17.26 10.09
N LEU A 319 14.26 -15.97 9.74
CA LEU A 319 13.18 -15.12 10.25
C LEU A 319 11.92 -15.10 9.39
N MET A 320 11.96 -15.62 8.15
CA MET A 320 10.79 -15.73 7.28
C MET A 320 10.32 -17.18 7.22
N GLN A 321 9.00 -17.44 7.23
CA GLN A 321 8.47 -18.80 6.98
C GLN A 321 8.58 -19.14 5.49
N VAL A 322 9.80 -19.38 5.04
CA VAL A 322 10.09 -19.76 3.67
C VAL A 322 10.12 -21.28 3.59
N GLY A 323 9.36 -21.84 2.64
CA GLY A 323 9.72 -23.11 2.01
C GLY A 323 10.00 -24.27 2.95
N GLN A 324 9.00 -24.72 3.70
CA GLN A 324 8.79 -26.16 3.88
C GLN A 324 7.31 -26.45 3.61
N ASN A 325 7.03 -26.99 2.43
CA ASN A 325 5.97 -27.97 2.30
C ASN A 325 6.43 -29.15 3.15
N ARG A 326 6.03 -29.20 4.43
CA ARG A 326 6.07 -30.48 5.14
C ARG A 326 4.88 -31.30 4.62
N PRO A 327 5.10 -32.60 4.35
CA PRO A 327 4.09 -33.48 3.79
C PRO A 327 2.80 -33.50 4.62
#